data_AF-F5VWQ8-F1
#
_entry.id   AF-F5VWQ8-F1
#
_cell.length_a   1.000
_cell.length_b   1.000
_cell.length_c   1.000
_cell.angle_alpha   90.00
_cell.angle_beta   90.00
_cell.angle_gamma   90.00
#
_symmetry.space_group_name_H-M   'P 1'
#
loop_
_entity.id
_entity.type
_entity.pdbx_description
1 polymer ?
#
loop_
_entity_poly.entity_id
_entity_poly.type
_entity_poly.pdbx_seq_one_letter_code
_entity_poly.pdbx_strand_id
1 'polypeptide(L)' 'MAQLVIIRGNSDSGKTSLAKKLQNHFGRGMLVISQDLVRREMLKEKVEPDNLSIFLTETFPLVAFHQ' A
#
# COMPACT_ATOMS: atom_id res chain seq x y z
N MET A 1 5.86 19.92 1.14
CA MET A 1 6.45 19.09 2.23
C MET A 1 5.70 17.79 2.16
N ALA A 2 6.37 16.66 1.91
CA ALA A 2 5.64 15.41 1.64
C ALA A 2 4.93 14.91 2.91
N GLN A 3 3.63 14.61 2.80
CA GLN A 3 2.85 14.05 3.90
C GLN A 3 2.68 12.54 3.73
N LEU A 4 3.06 11.76 4.75
CA LEU A 4 2.85 10.32 4.80
C LEU A 4 1.56 10.00 5.56
N VAL A 5 0.65 9.29 4.90
CA VAL A 5 -0.59 8.78 5.50
C VAL A 5 -0.57 7.26 5.47
N ILE A 6 -0.79 6.65 6.64
CA ILE A 6 -0.84 5.20 6.82
C ILE A 6 -2.28 4.77 7.09
N ILE A 7 -2.83 3.88 6.25
CA ILE A 7 -4.18 3.33 6.42
C ILE A 7 -4.09 1.92 7.02
N ARG A 8 -4.58 1.76 8.26
CA ARG A 8 -4.64 0.47 8.98
C ARG A 8 -6.08 -0.04 9.14
N GLY A 9 -6.21 -1.36 9.32
CA GLY A 9 -7.49 -2.06 9.47
C GLY A 9 -7.38 -3.52 9.06
N ASN A 10 -8.34 -4.36 9.46
CA ASN A 10 -8.38 -5.79 9.10
C ASN A 10 -8.46 -6.00 7.58
N SER A 11 -8.11 -7.19 7.09
CA SER A 11 -8.41 -7.56 5.70
C SER A 11 -9.88 -7.29 5.36
N ASP A 12 -10.12 -6.85 4.13
CA ASP A 12 -11.44 -6.46 3.60
C ASP A 12 -12.14 -5.27 4.28
N SER A 13 -11.47 -4.53 5.18
CA SER A 13 -12.03 -3.31 5.80
C SER A 13 -12.12 -2.09 4.87
N GLY A 14 -11.84 -2.25 3.56
CA GLY A 14 -11.94 -1.17 2.57
C GLY A 14 -10.73 -0.23 2.44
N LYS A 15 -9.57 -0.56 3.03
CA LYS A 15 -8.35 0.29 2.98
C LYS A 15 -7.93 0.69 1.56
N THR A 16 -7.86 -0.30 0.66
CA THR A 16 -7.49 -0.10 -0.75
C THR A 16 -8.50 0.78 -1.47
N SER A 17 -9.79 0.61 -1.18
CA SER A 17 -10.86 1.43 -1.74
C SER A 17 -10.77 2.89 -1.26
N LEU A 18 -10.48 3.11 0.02
CA LEU A 18 -10.27 4.44 0.58
C LEU A 18 -9.07 5.14 -0.07
N ALA A 19 -7.92 4.48 -0.17
CA ALA A 19 -6.74 5.09 -0.79
C ALA A 19 -6.93 5.43 -2.26
N LYS A 20 -7.61 4.58 -3.04
CA LYS A 20 -7.95 4.89 -4.43
C LYS A 20 -8.86 6.12 -4.52
N LYS A 21 -9.84 6.24 -3.63
CA LYS A 21 -10.70 7.44 -3.55
C LYS A 21 -9.90 8.69 -3.21
N LEU A 22 -8.99 8.61 -2.24
CA LEU A 22 -8.10 9.72 -1.89
C LEU A 22 -7.20 10.09 -3.07
N GLN A 23 -6.61 9.11 -3.76
CA GLN A 23 -5.77 9.34 -4.93
C GLN A 23 -6.53 10.04 -6.06
N ASN A 24 -7.76 9.62 -6.33
CA ASN A 24 -8.60 10.26 -7.34
C ASN A 24 -9.04 11.67 -6.92
N HIS A 25 -9.26 11.89 -5.62
CA HIS A 25 -9.69 13.18 -5.08
C HIS A 25 -8.57 14.23 -5.14
N PHE A 26 -7.36 13.89 -4.69
CA PHE A 26 -6.21 14.79 -4.70
C PHE A 26 -5.51 14.82 -6.07
N GLY A 27 -5.62 13.76 -6.85
CA GLY A 27 -5.10 13.69 -8.22
C GLY A 27 -3.57 13.69 -8.27
N ARG A 28 -3.00 14.60 -9.08
CA ARG A 28 -1.55 14.65 -9.33
C ARG A 28 -0.80 15.00 -8.05
N GLY A 29 0.35 14.35 -7.85
CA GLY A 29 1.15 14.51 -6.64
C GLY A 29 0.76 13.53 -5.52
N MET A 30 -0.28 12.71 -5.72
CA MET A 30 -0.63 11.64 -4.80
C MET A 30 -0.15 10.25 -5.26
N LEU A 31 0.68 9.60 -4.43
CA LEU A 31 1.15 8.24 -4.64
C LEU A 31 0.51 7.29 -3.64
N VAL A 32 -0.05 6.18 -4.11
CA VAL A 32 -0.56 5.08 -3.28
C VAL A 32 0.34 3.86 -3.45
N ILE A 33 0.87 3.37 -2.34
CA ILE A 33 1.69 2.16 -2.27
C ILE A 33 0.93 1.13 -1.43
N SER A 34 0.46 0.07 -2.07
CA SER A 34 -0.11 -1.08 -1.37
C SER A 34 0.92 -2.19 -1.24
N GLN A 35 0.75 -3.02 -0.21
CA GLN A 35 1.58 -4.20 -0.04
C GLN A 35 1.57 -5.13 -1.26
N ASP A 36 0.38 -5.43 -1.81
CA ASP A 36 0.28 -6.30 -2.99
C ASP A 36 0.97 -5.70 -4.21
N LEU A 37 0.90 -4.37 -4.39
CA LEU A 37 1.63 -3.68 -5.46
C LEU A 37 3.14 -3.87 -5.30
N VAL A 38 3.67 -3.66 -4.09
CA VAL A 38 5.10 -3.85 -3.81
C VAL A 38 5.50 -5.31 -4.04
N ARG A 39 4.73 -6.26 -3.51
CA ARG A 39 5.06 -7.68 -3.56
C ARG A 39 4.99 -8.26 -4.97
N ARG A 40 3.89 -8.02 -5.69
CA ARG A 40 3.62 -8.65 -6.99
C ARG A 40 4.27 -7.89 -8.14
N GLU A 41 4.19 -6.56 -8.14
CA GLU A 41 4.58 -5.75 -9.29
C GLU A 41 6.01 -5.21 -9.17
N MET A 42 6.42 -4.77 -7.98
CA MET A 42 7.75 -4.17 -7.78
C MET A 42 8.83 -5.23 -7.53
N LEU A 43 8.57 -6.16 -6.60
CA LEU A 43 9.54 -7.18 -6.20
C LEU A 43 9.41 -8.49 -6.97
N LYS A 44 8.22 -8.77 -7.55
CA LYS A 44 7.90 -10.02 -8.25
C LYS A 44 8.18 -11.28 -7.40
N GLU A 45 7.96 -11.16 -6.11
CA GLU A 45 8.26 -12.20 -5.12
C GLU A 45 7.14 -13.25 -5.06
N LYS A 46 7.51 -14.54 -5.03
CA LYS A 46 6.54 -15.63 -4.82
C LYS A 46 6.03 -15.62 -3.38
N VAL A 47 4.89 -16.26 -3.10
CA VAL A 47 4.50 -16.51 -1.70
C VAL A 47 5.15 -17.80 -1.27
N GLU A 48 6.22 -17.70 -0.49
CA GLU A 48 6.88 -18.87 0.11
C GLU A 48 7.07 -18.62 1.61
N PRO A 49 6.95 -19.66 2.46
CA PRO A 49 7.42 -19.60 3.83
C PRO A 49 8.87 -19.08 3.85
N ASP A 50 9.17 -18.14 4.74
CA ASP A 50 10.50 -17.52 4.95
C ASP A 50 11.01 -16.49 3.92
N ASN A 51 10.20 -16.06 2.95
CA ASN A 51 10.62 -14.98 2.05
C ASN A 51 9.99 -13.61 2.38
N LEU A 52 10.44 -12.58 1.66
CA LEU A 52 10.01 -11.18 1.83
C LEU A 52 8.48 -11.01 1.75
N SER A 53 7.75 -11.93 1.12
CA SER A 53 6.29 -11.85 0.98
C SER A 53 5.55 -11.79 2.32
N ILE A 54 6.02 -12.52 3.33
CA ILE A 54 5.44 -12.57 4.67
C ILE A 54 5.75 -11.27 5.41
N PHE A 55 7.02 -10.85 5.39
CA PHE A 55 7.46 -9.60 6.01
C PHE A 55 6.70 -8.39 5.47
N LEU A 56 6.47 -8.33 4.16
CA LEU A 56 5.69 -7.26 3.54
C LEU A 56 4.25 -7.26 4.06
N THR A 57 3.65 -8.43 4.30
CA THR A 57 2.29 -8.59 4.84
C THR A 57 2.13 -8.01 6.23
N GLU A 58 3.16 -8.16 7.06
CA GLU A 58 3.12 -7.66 8.43
C GLU A 58 3.56 -6.20 8.54
N THR A 59 4.47 -5.76 7.66
CA THR A 59 5.19 -4.48 7.84
C THR A 59 4.62 -3.32 7.03
N PHE A 60 3.98 -3.57 5.88
CA PHE A 60 3.51 -2.50 4.99
C PHE A 60 1.98 -2.35 5.00
N PRO A 61 1.42 -1.48 5.88
CA PRO A 61 0.09 -0.94 5.66
C PRO A 61 0.07 -0.09 4.38
N LEU A 62 -1.14 0.21 3.89
CA LEU A 62 -1.30 0.98 2.66
C LEU A 62 -0.84 2.42 2.89
N VAL A 63 0.15 2.87 2.11
CA VAL A 63 0.83 4.15 2.27
C VAL A 63 0.37 5.13 1.19
N ALA A 64 0.00 6.34 1.60
CA ALA A 64 -0.29 7.45 0.70
C ALA A 64 0.71 8.61 0.92
N PHE A 65 1.25 9.16 -0.17
CA PHE A 65 2.07 10.38 -0.18
C PHE A 65 1.37 11.48 -0.95
N HIS A 66 1.42 12.71 -0.44
CA HIS A 66 1.02 13.94 -1.16
C HIS A 66 2.19 14.94 -1.12
N GLN A 67 2.62 15.47 -2.28
CA GLN A 67 3.65 16.53 -2.36
C GLN A 67 3.15 17.92 -1.97
#